data_AF-A0A227NSC2-F1
#
_entry.id   AF-A0A227NSC2-F1
#
_cell.length_a   1.000
_cell.length_b   1.000
_cell.length_c   1.000
_cell.angle_alpha   90.00
_cell.angle_beta   90.00
_cell.angle_gamma   90.00
#
_symmetry.space_group_name_H-M   'P 1'
#
loop_
_entity.id
_entity.type
_entity.pdbx_description
1 polymer ?
#
loop_
_entity_poly.entity_id
_entity_poly.type
_entity_poly.pdbx_seq_one_letter_code
_entity_poly.pdbx_strand_id
1 'polypeptide(L)'
;MKKFIWIISIVGLLFMLFPISVFIINFSKHKISNDITQWGSFGDYIGGTLNTIIALASLIILAYLTHIVNVNSSEHNKNVNLLLRKLDSYEKISIYLMQIRQNKFKLYQELAYIEGAIARDQNADLNSYIEEMQVNLVFYKNLFYLIDSFSLMHGHLYKYDFNSNDFKQLQQHSNITYTYIEEILKRISTKNLPFPRKEDKEIFFTRLEQNFTTFLEKLHLELK
;
A
#
# COMPACT_ATOMS: atom_id res chain seq x y z
N MET A 1 -24.51 -16.26 -0.50
CA MET A 1 -25.58 -15.25 -0.76
C MET A 1 -26.85 -15.86 -1.35
N LYS A 2 -26.85 -16.46 -2.56
CA LYS A 2 -28.08 -16.99 -3.20
C LYS A 2 -28.86 -17.99 -2.33
N LYS A 3 -28.18 -18.95 -1.69
CA LYS A 3 -28.81 -19.94 -0.79
C LYS A 3 -29.45 -19.31 0.46
N PHE A 4 -28.81 -18.29 1.04
CA PHE A 4 -29.30 -17.62 2.25
C PHE A 4 -30.54 -16.77 1.98
N ILE A 5 -30.54 -16.04 0.85
CA ILE A 5 -31.71 -15.28 0.39
C ILE A 5 -32.89 -16.23 0.15
N TRP A 6 -32.65 -17.38 -0.49
CA TRP A 6 -33.69 -18.37 -0.76
C TRP A 6 -34.29 -18.95 0.52
N ILE A 7 -33.46 -19.22 1.54
CA ILE A 7 -33.92 -19.68 2.86
C ILE A 7 -34.78 -18.61 3.54
N ILE A 8 -34.36 -17.35 3.55
CA ILE A 8 -35.14 -16.24 4.13
C ILE A 8 -36.49 -16.09 3.42
N SER A 9 -36.51 -16.19 2.09
CA SER A 9 -37.75 -16.12 1.32
C SER A 9 -38.73 -17.24 1.69
N ILE A 10 -38.24 -18.48 1.86
CA ILE A 10 -39.10 -19.62 2.25
C ILE A 10 -39.59 -19.49 3.68
N VAL A 11 -38.71 -19.11 4.61
CA VAL A 11 -39.07 -18.93 6.02
C VAL A 11 -40.06 -17.78 6.18
N GLY A 12 -39.86 -16.67 5.46
CA GLY A 12 -40.78 -15.54 5.43
C GLY A 12 -42.16 -15.92 4.89
N LEU A 13 -42.21 -16.70 3.80
CA LEU A 13 -43.47 -17.21 3.25
C LEU A 13 -44.21 -18.10 4.26
N LEU A 14 -43.50 -19.01 4.94
CA LEU A 14 -44.08 -19.86 5.98
C LEU A 14 -44.62 -19.03 7.16
N PHE A 15 -43.91 -17.99 7.58
CA PHE A 15 -44.34 -17.07 8.63
C PHE A 15 -45.60 -16.27 8.25
N MET A 16 -45.75 -15.89 6.98
CA MET A 16 -46.97 -15.24 6.49
C MET A 16 -48.17 -16.20 6.45
N LEU A 17 -47.94 -17.46 6.09
CA LEU A 17 -48.99 -18.48 6.02
C LEU A 17 -49.44 -18.97 7.40
N PHE A 18 -48.62 -18.80 8.44
CA PHE A 18 -48.92 -19.21 9.81
C PHE A 18 -50.22 -18.60 10.37
N PRO A 19 -50.43 -17.27 10.42
CA PRO A 19 -51.66 -16.69 10.95
C PRO A 19 -52.90 -17.06 10.12
N ILE A 20 -52.75 -17.22 8.81
CA ILE A 20 -53.83 -17.68 7.91
C ILE A 20 -54.21 -19.12 8.25
N SER A 21 -53.22 -19.98 8.47
CA SER A 21 -53.41 -21.39 8.81
C SER A 21 -54.05 -21.57 10.18
N VAL A 22 -53.60 -20.81 11.18
CA VAL A 22 -54.19 -20.78 12.53
C VAL A 22 -55.65 -20.31 12.48
N PHE A 23 -55.97 -19.32 11.65
CA PHE A 23 -57.34 -18.86 11.43
C PHE A 23 -58.20 -19.97 10.81
N ILE A 24 -57.74 -20.58 9.71
CA ILE A 24 -58.49 -21.66 9.03
C ILE A 24 -58.73 -22.83 9.98
N ILE A 25 -57.73 -23.28 10.74
CA ILE A 25 -57.89 -24.40 11.66
C ILE A 25 -58.96 -24.12 12.73
N ASN A 26 -58.95 -22.92 13.32
CA ASN A 26 -59.91 -22.56 14.37
C ASN A 26 -61.33 -22.31 13.84
N PHE A 27 -61.48 -21.79 12.61
CA PHE A 27 -62.77 -21.33 12.09
C PHE A 27 -63.34 -22.19 10.94
N SER A 28 -62.64 -23.23 10.49
CA SER A 28 -63.03 -24.10 9.36
C SER A 28 -64.42 -24.74 9.48
N LYS A 29 -64.93 -24.94 10.70
CA LYS A 29 -66.25 -25.57 10.95
C LYS A 29 -67.41 -24.57 10.90
N HIS A 30 -67.13 -23.27 10.81
CA HIS A 30 -68.16 -22.24 10.68
C HIS A 30 -68.54 -22.02 9.21
N LYS A 31 -69.80 -21.64 8.96
CA LYS A 31 -70.26 -21.26 7.62
C LYS A 31 -69.54 -19.98 7.18
N ILE A 32 -69.19 -19.92 5.90
CA ILE A 32 -68.65 -18.70 5.28
C ILE A 32 -69.69 -17.60 5.41
N SER A 33 -69.27 -16.42 5.85
CA SER A 33 -70.16 -15.28 6.01
C SER A 33 -70.54 -14.66 4.67
N ASN A 34 -71.82 -14.31 4.52
CA ASN A 34 -72.33 -13.52 3.40
C ASN A 34 -72.31 -12.01 3.70
N ASP A 35 -71.92 -11.60 4.91
CA ASP A 35 -71.83 -10.19 5.30
C ASP A 35 -70.45 -9.62 4.97
N ILE A 36 -70.42 -8.64 4.07
CA ILE A 36 -69.22 -7.92 3.64
C ILE A 36 -68.48 -7.25 4.82
N THR A 37 -69.21 -6.85 5.86
CA THR A 37 -68.65 -6.15 7.04
C THR A 37 -67.72 -7.07 7.84
N GLN A 38 -68.09 -8.35 7.94
CA GLN A 38 -67.29 -9.37 8.62
C GLN A 38 -66.01 -9.70 7.85
N TRP A 39 -66.06 -9.64 6.51
CA TRP A 39 -64.87 -9.76 5.65
C TRP A 39 -63.92 -8.57 5.81
N GLY A 40 -64.45 -7.36 6.02
CA GLY A 40 -63.63 -6.18 6.35
C GLY A 40 -62.82 -6.40 7.63
N SER A 41 -63.47 -6.83 8.71
CA SER A 41 -62.80 -7.10 10.00
C SER A 41 -61.76 -8.23 9.91
N PHE A 42 -62.03 -9.27 9.11
CA PHE A 42 -61.05 -10.32 8.82
C PHE A 42 -59.83 -9.78 8.05
N GLY A 43 -60.08 -8.95 7.04
CA GLY A 43 -59.04 -8.26 6.29
C GLY A 43 -58.15 -7.41 7.19
N ASP A 44 -58.73 -6.69 8.15
CA ASP A 44 -57.99 -5.88 9.13
C ASP A 44 -57.12 -6.73 10.05
N TYR A 45 -57.63 -7.86 10.54
CA TYR A 45 -56.85 -8.79 11.38
C TYR A 45 -55.67 -9.40 10.61
N ILE A 46 -55.91 -9.94 9.42
CA ILE A 46 -54.86 -10.54 8.59
C ILE A 46 -53.87 -9.47 8.13
N GLY A 47 -54.38 -8.32 7.66
CA GLY A 47 -53.57 -7.19 7.21
C GLY A 47 -52.71 -6.61 8.32
N GLY A 48 -53.26 -6.40 9.52
CA GLY A 48 -52.52 -5.90 10.68
C GLY A 48 -51.44 -6.87 11.16
N THR A 49 -51.77 -8.17 11.20
CA THR A 49 -50.81 -9.22 11.61
C THR A 49 -49.69 -9.36 10.58
N LEU A 50 -50.02 -9.45 9.29
CA LEU A 50 -49.05 -9.55 8.21
C LEU A 50 -48.17 -8.30 8.11
N ASN A 51 -48.73 -7.10 8.21
CA ASN A 51 -47.93 -5.87 8.19
C ASN A 51 -46.93 -5.82 9.34
N THR A 52 -47.33 -6.26 10.53
CA THR A 52 -46.42 -6.31 11.69
C THR A 52 -45.27 -7.29 11.45
N ILE A 53 -45.56 -8.47 10.88
CA ILE A 53 -44.55 -9.48 10.53
C ILE A 53 -43.62 -8.95 9.42
N ILE A 54 -44.17 -8.32 8.38
CA ILE A 54 -43.40 -7.71 7.29
C ILE A 54 -42.48 -6.63 7.83
N ALA A 55 -42.99 -5.71 8.66
CA ALA A 55 -42.20 -4.63 9.23
C ALA A 55 -41.02 -5.17 10.05
N LEU A 56 -41.26 -6.20 10.88
CA LEU A 56 -40.20 -6.87 11.65
C LEU A 56 -39.16 -7.53 10.73
N ALA A 57 -39.62 -8.26 9.70
CA ALA A 57 -38.73 -8.91 8.73
C ALA A 57 -37.89 -7.89 7.94
N SER A 58 -38.50 -6.78 7.52
CA SER A 58 -37.80 -5.67 6.85
C SER A 58 -36.70 -5.09 7.73
N LEU A 59 -36.95 -4.92 9.03
CA LEU A 59 -35.97 -4.40 9.97
C LEU A 59 -34.78 -5.36 10.14
N ILE A 60 -35.03 -6.67 10.25
CA ILE A 60 -33.99 -7.70 10.31
C ILE A 60 -33.15 -7.74 9.03
N ILE A 61 -33.80 -7.70 7.86
CA ILE A 61 -33.12 -7.69 6.57
C ILE A 61 -32.25 -6.44 6.43
N LEU A 62 -32.78 -5.27 6.81
CA LEU A 62 -32.04 -4.02 6.77
C LEU A 62 -30.81 -4.08 7.69
N ALA A 63 -30.97 -4.53 8.94
CA ALA A 63 -29.85 -4.68 9.88
C ALA A 63 -28.77 -5.61 9.32
N TYR A 64 -29.16 -6.73 8.71
CA TYR A 64 -28.23 -7.67 8.08
C TYR A 64 -27.50 -7.07 6.87
N LEU A 65 -28.23 -6.36 5.99
CA LEU A 65 -27.64 -5.67 4.85
C LEU A 65 -26.65 -4.59 5.30
N THR A 66 -27.03 -3.76 6.28
CA THR A 66 -26.15 -2.73 6.84
C THR A 66 -24.88 -3.35 7.42
N HIS A 67 -24.99 -4.48 8.14
CA HIS A 67 -23.82 -5.17 8.67
C HIS A 67 -22.87 -5.64 7.55
N ILE A 68 -23.39 -6.30 6.51
CA ILE A 68 -22.57 -6.73 5.36
C ILE A 68 -21.91 -5.55 4.68
N VAL A 69 -22.66 -4.48 4.41
CA VAL A 69 -22.14 -3.29 3.74
C VAL A 69 -21.03 -2.64 4.57
N ASN A 70 -21.19 -2.56 5.89
CA ASN A 70 -20.17 -2.01 6.79
C ASN A 70 -18.90 -2.88 6.85
N VAL A 71 -19.05 -4.21 6.90
CA VAL A 71 -17.89 -5.10 6.88
C VAL A 71 -17.16 -4.98 5.55
N ASN A 72 -17.89 -5.08 4.43
CA ASN A 72 -17.31 -4.96 3.09
C ASN A 72 -16.64 -3.59 2.87
N SER A 73 -17.25 -2.50 3.33
CA SER A 73 -16.66 -1.17 3.21
C SER A 73 -15.41 -1.03 4.08
N SER A 74 -15.39 -1.63 5.28
CA SER A 74 -14.21 -1.64 6.13
C SER A 74 -13.05 -2.43 5.53
N GLU A 75 -13.33 -3.59 4.93
CA GLU A 75 -12.31 -4.39 4.23
C GLU A 75 -11.80 -3.67 2.99
N HIS A 76 -12.70 -3.09 2.20
CA HIS A 76 -12.33 -2.28 1.04
C HIS A 76 -11.44 -1.09 1.45
N ASN A 77 -11.82 -0.35 2.48
CA ASN A 77 -11.04 0.78 2.99
C ASN A 77 -9.66 0.34 3.52
N LYS A 78 -9.58 -0.80 4.21
CA LYS A 78 -8.29 -1.38 4.65
C LYS A 78 -7.40 -1.70 3.46
N ASN A 79 -7.95 -2.34 2.42
CA ASN A 79 -7.20 -2.68 1.21
C ASN A 79 -6.73 -1.43 0.46
N VAL A 80 -7.57 -0.41 0.35
CA VAL A 80 -7.22 0.89 -0.24
C VAL A 80 -6.11 1.56 0.57
N ASN A 81 -6.21 1.60 1.90
CA ASN A 81 -5.19 2.19 2.76
C ASN A 81 -3.84 1.45 2.64
N LEU A 82 -3.87 0.12 2.62
CA LEU A 82 -2.68 -0.70 2.42
C LEU A 82 -2.02 -0.40 1.06
N LEU A 83 -2.83 -0.32 0.00
CA LEU A 83 -2.34 0.03 -1.34
C LEU A 83 -1.73 1.43 -1.38
N LEU A 84 -2.37 2.43 -0.76
CA LEU A 84 -1.83 3.79 -0.64
C LEU A 84 -0.48 3.81 0.09
N ARG A 85 -0.35 3.06 1.20
CA ARG A 85 0.92 2.96 1.94
C ARG A 85 2.01 2.31 1.10
N LYS A 86 1.69 1.28 0.31
CA LYS A 86 2.63 0.67 -0.65
C LYS A 86 3.03 1.66 -1.76
N LEU A 87 2.09 2.45 -2.27
CA LEU A 87 2.36 3.45 -3.29
C LEU A 87 3.28 4.56 -2.76
N ASP A 88 3.03 5.07 -1.55
CA ASP A 88 3.89 6.08 -0.91
C ASP A 88 5.33 5.58 -0.72
N SER A 89 5.52 4.35 -0.22
CA SER A 89 6.87 3.79 -0.07
C SER A 89 7.54 3.48 -1.42
N TYR A 90 6.77 3.05 -2.42
CA TYR A 90 7.28 2.85 -3.78
C TYR A 90 7.69 4.18 -4.44
N GLU A 91 6.87 5.21 -4.33
CA GLU A 91 7.14 6.55 -4.86
C GLU A 91 8.43 7.11 -4.26
N LYS A 92 8.58 7.03 -2.93
CA LYS A 92 9.82 7.42 -2.24
C LYS A 92 11.05 6.75 -2.83
N ILE A 93 11.05 5.43 -2.98
CA ILE A 93 12.18 4.69 -3.58
C ILE A 93 12.40 5.15 -5.03
N SER A 94 11.33 5.31 -5.82
CA SER A 94 11.44 5.70 -7.23
C SER A 94 12.12 7.07 -7.42
N ILE A 95 11.85 8.03 -6.52
CA ILE A 95 12.49 9.34 -6.50
C ILE A 95 14.00 9.19 -6.27
N TYR A 96 14.42 8.34 -5.32
CA TYR A 96 15.82 8.07 -5.07
C TYR A 96 16.51 7.42 -6.28
N LEU A 97 15.86 6.53 -7.03
CA LEU A 97 16.44 5.96 -8.26
C LEU A 97 16.74 7.06 -9.30
N MET A 98 15.80 7.99 -9.49
CA MET A 98 16.00 9.13 -10.38
C MET A 98 17.17 9.99 -9.93
N GLN A 99 17.25 10.27 -8.62
CA GLN A 99 18.34 11.07 -8.05
C GLN A 99 19.69 10.35 -8.11
N ILE A 100 19.76 9.03 -7.93
CA ILE A 100 20.99 8.23 -8.12
C ILE A 100 21.53 8.46 -9.54
N ARG A 101 20.66 8.38 -10.56
CA ARG A 101 21.04 8.56 -11.97
C ARG A 101 21.60 9.95 -12.23
N GLN A 102 20.94 10.98 -11.71
CA GLN A 102 21.36 12.38 -11.86
C GLN A 102 22.68 12.66 -11.12
N ASN A 103 22.74 12.28 -9.83
CA ASN A 103 23.88 12.59 -8.96
C ASN A 103 25.13 11.80 -9.35
N LYS A 104 24.99 10.57 -9.87
CA LYS A 104 26.12 9.79 -10.41
C LYS A 104 26.86 10.57 -11.50
N PHE A 105 26.12 11.11 -12.46
CA PHE A 105 26.70 11.85 -13.57
C PHE A 105 27.39 13.13 -13.09
N LYS A 106 26.73 13.86 -12.18
CA LYS A 106 27.26 15.09 -11.60
C LYS A 106 28.56 14.84 -10.83
N LEU A 107 28.58 13.82 -9.98
CA LEU A 107 29.74 13.45 -9.18
C LEU A 107 30.95 13.11 -10.06
N TYR A 108 30.79 12.39 -11.18
CA TYR A 108 31.90 12.09 -12.06
C TYR A 108 32.55 13.34 -12.67
N GLN A 109 31.76 14.37 -12.98
CA GLN A 109 32.28 15.62 -13.50
C GLN A 109 33.02 16.42 -12.42
N GLU A 110 32.42 16.52 -11.23
CA GLU A 110 33.01 17.19 -10.07
C GLU A 110 34.37 16.57 -9.73
N LEU A 111 34.45 15.24 -9.67
CA LEU A 111 35.70 14.53 -9.38
C LEU A 111 36.78 14.76 -10.44
N ALA A 112 36.41 14.71 -11.72
CA ALA A 112 37.36 14.93 -12.81
C ALA A 112 37.93 16.37 -12.80
N TYR A 113 37.09 17.35 -12.47
CA TYR A 113 37.51 18.73 -12.33
C TYR A 113 38.48 18.92 -11.16
N ILE A 114 38.11 18.41 -9.97
CA ILE A 114 38.93 18.52 -8.76
C ILE A 114 40.28 17.83 -8.95
N GLU A 115 40.30 16.64 -9.54
CA GLU A 115 41.53 15.93 -9.93
C GLU A 115 42.44 16.79 -10.80
N GLY A 116 41.89 17.37 -11.86
CA GLY A 116 42.63 18.22 -12.78
C GLY A 116 43.12 19.53 -12.15
N ALA A 117 42.35 20.11 -11.23
CA ALA A 117 42.71 21.35 -10.55
C ALA A 117 43.85 21.13 -9.54
N ILE A 118 43.75 20.09 -8.70
CA ILE A 118 44.80 19.74 -7.74
C ILE A 118 46.09 19.33 -8.47
N ALA A 119 46.00 18.54 -9.55
CA ALA A 119 47.17 18.10 -10.31
C ALA A 119 47.94 19.25 -10.99
N ARG A 120 47.25 20.37 -11.30
CA ARG A 120 47.84 21.56 -11.93
C ARG A 120 48.30 22.62 -10.93
N ASP A 121 48.21 22.34 -9.62
CA ASP A 121 48.49 23.29 -8.53
C ASP A 121 47.82 24.66 -8.74
N GLN A 122 46.61 24.65 -9.33
CA GLN A 122 45.85 25.87 -9.51
C GLN A 122 45.17 26.21 -8.18
N ASN A 123 45.32 27.46 -7.73
CA ASN A 123 44.43 28.07 -6.73
C ASN A 123 43.05 28.29 -7.36
N ALA A 124 42.40 27.20 -7.76
CA ALA A 124 41.02 27.20 -8.19
C ALA A 124 40.14 27.40 -6.94
N ASP A 125 39.05 28.12 -7.10
CA ASP A 125 38.00 28.18 -6.08
C ASP A 125 37.30 26.81 -6.03
N LEU A 126 37.92 25.87 -5.32
CA LEU A 126 37.43 24.51 -5.13
C LEU A 126 36.26 24.44 -4.15
N ASN A 127 35.98 25.54 -3.44
CA ASN A 127 34.99 25.55 -2.37
C ASN A 127 33.59 25.24 -2.90
N SER A 128 33.20 25.80 -4.05
CA SER A 128 31.88 25.51 -4.65
C SER A 128 31.72 24.03 -5.01
N TYR A 129 32.75 23.39 -5.56
CA TYR A 129 32.74 21.98 -5.90
C TYR A 129 32.74 21.08 -4.66
N ILE A 130 33.43 21.51 -3.59
CA ILE A 130 33.42 20.81 -2.30
C ILE A 130 32.03 20.89 -1.66
N GLU A 131 31.40 22.06 -1.66
CA GLU A 131 30.04 22.25 -1.15
C GLU A 131 29.03 21.38 -1.91
N GLU A 132 29.09 21.36 -3.25
CA GLU A 132 28.23 20.49 -4.06
C GLU A 132 28.47 18.99 -3.78
N MET A 133 29.72 18.59 -3.60
CA MET A 133 30.05 17.22 -3.20
C MET A 133 29.55 16.86 -1.80
N GLN A 134 29.54 17.79 -0.85
CA GLN A 134 28.95 17.58 0.47
C GLN A 134 27.44 17.35 0.37
N VAL A 135 26.74 18.09 -0.50
CA VAL A 135 25.31 17.85 -0.79
C VAL A 135 25.11 16.44 -1.35
N ASN A 136 25.95 16.01 -2.30
CA ASN A 136 25.92 14.64 -2.84
C ASN A 136 26.16 13.59 -1.74
N LEU A 137 27.11 13.83 -0.81
CA LEU A 137 27.34 12.92 0.31
C LEU A 137 26.10 12.77 1.19
N VAL A 138 25.45 13.89 1.56
CA VAL A 138 24.23 13.88 2.37
C VAL A 138 23.14 13.05 1.68
N PHE A 139 23.00 13.17 0.36
CA PHE A 139 22.10 12.34 -0.43
C PHE A 139 22.40 10.83 -0.28
N TYR A 140 23.64 10.40 -0.52
CA TYR A 140 23.99 8.97 -0.45
C TYR A 140 23.92 8.42 0.98
N LYS A 141 24.18 9.25 1.99
CA LYS A 141 23.95 8.92 3.40
C LYS A 141 22.47 8.67 3.68
N ASN A 142 21.59 9.56 3.22
CA ASN A 142 20.15 9.41 3.39
C ASN A 142 19.61 8.20 2.62
N LEU A 143 20.13 7.93 1.43
CA LEU A 143 19.83 6.74 0.66
C LEU A 143 20.22 5.46 1.41
N PHE A 144 21.42 5.41 1.99
CA PHE A 144 21.87 4.29 2.80
C PHE A 144 20.90 4.04 3.97
N TYR A 145 20.58 5.07 4.75
CA TYR A 145 19.64 4.93 5.87
C TYR A 145 18.23 4.54 5.44
N LEU A 146 17.75 5.08 4.31
CA LEU A 146 16.47 4.67 3.74
C LEU A 146 16.46 3.17 3.47
N ILE A 147 17.47 2.66 2.75
CA ILE A 147 17.58 1.25 2.39
C ILE A 147 17.74 0.36 3.63
N ASP A 148 18.59 0.77 4.58
CA ASP A 148 18.85 0.02 5.80
C ASP A 148 17.59 -0.13 6.68
N SER A 149 16.82 0.96 6.81
CA SER A 149 15.59 0.97 7.60
C SER A 149 14.33 0.52 6.83
N PHE A 150 14.41 0.33 5.51
CA PHE A 150 13.24 0.10 4.68
C PHE A 150 12.45 -1.16 5.09
N SER A 151 13.15 -2.25 5.35
CA SER A 151 12.53 -3.52 5.76
C SER A 151 11.79 -3.39 7.10
N LEU A 152 12.33 -2.61 8.03
CA LEU A 152 11.69 -2.35 9.33
C LEU A 152 10.45 -1.49 9.17
N MET A 153 10.52 -0.43 8.36
CA MET A 153 9.42 0.52 8.20
C MET A 153 8.29 -0.02 7.31
N HIS A 154 8.64 -0.72 6.24
CA HIS A 154 7.71 -1.08 5.17
C HIS A 154 7.64 -2.59 4.92
N GLY A 155 8.47 -3.42 5.55
CA GLY A 155 8.53 -4.84 5.23
C GLY A 155 7.21 -5.58 5.41
N HIS A 156 6.43 -5.22 6.43
CA HIS A 156 5.09 -5.77 6.67
C HIS A 156 4.07 -5.46 5.57
N LEU A 157 4.35 -4.48 4.70
CA LEU A 157 3.47 -4.12 3.59
C LEU A 157 3.66 -5.04 2.39
N TYR A 158 4.84 -5.66 2.24
CA TYR A 158 5.22 -6.42 1.06
C TYR A 158 5.38 -7.91 1.37
N LYS A 159 5.21 -8.75 0.35
CA LYS A 159 5.53 -10.18 0.36
C LYS A 159 7.00 -10.43 0.02
N TYR A 160 7.68 -9.43 -0.53
CA TYR A 160 9.10 -9.45 -0.86
C TYR A 160 9.95 -9.92 0.33
N ASP A 161 10.87 -10.84 0.04
CA ASP A 161 11.80 -11.33 1.05
C ASP A 161 12.97 -10.35 1.23
N PHE A 162 12.91 -9.58 2.31
CA PHE A 162 13.98 -8.65 2.72
C PHE A 162 15.23 -9.36 3.26
N ASN A 163 15.22 -10.69 3.43
CA ASN A 163 16.42 -11.48 3.72
C ASN A 163 17.08 -12.04 2.46
N SER A 164 16.48 -11.81 1.30
CA SER A 164 17.01 -12.26 0.01
C SER A 164 18.40 -11.71 -0.24
N ASN A 165 19.18 -12.46 -1.01
CA ASN A 165 20.53 -12.06 -1.39
C ASN A 165 20.52 -10.69 -2.12
N ASP A 166 19.53 -10.45 -2.97
CA ASP A 166 19.43 -9.20 -3.73
C ASP A 166 19.24 -7.98 -2.83
N PHE A 167 18.40 -8.08 -1.78
CA PHE A 167 18.22 -6.99 -0.82
C PHE A 167 19.49 -6.75 0.00
N LYS A 168 20.16 -7.82 0.45
CA LYS A 168 21.43 -7.72 1.17
C LYS A 168 22.52 -7.08 0.31
N GLN A 169 22.59 -7.43 -0.97
CA GLN A 169 23.51 -6.80 -1.91
C GLN A 169 23.18 -5.32 -2.13
N LEU A 170 21.90 -4.94 -2.15
CA LEU A 170 21.50 -3.54 -2.19
C LEU A 170 21.97 -2.77 -0.95
N GLN A 171 21.77 -3.31 0.25
CA GLN A 171 22.26 -2.72 1.51
C GLN A 171 23.79 -2.60 1.52
N GLN A 172 24.50 -3.63 1.07
CA GLN A 172 25.96 -3.61 0.99
C GLN A 172 26.46 -2.56 0.02
N HIS A 173 25.93 -2.52 -1.21
CA HIS A 173 26.37 -1.54 -2.20
C HIS A 173 25.99 -0.11 -1.82
N SER A 174 24.85 0.14 -1.18
CA SER A 174 24.49 1.48 -0.71
C SER A 174 25.47 1.98 0.37
N ASN A 175 25.86 1.11 1.31
CA ASN A 175 26.87 1.43 2.32
C ASN A 175 28.26 1.67 1.71
N ILE A 176 28.68 0.80 0.78
CA ILE A 176 29.96 0.95 0.08
C ILE A 176 30.01 2.27 -0.68
N THR A 177 28.94 2.64 -1.39
CA THR A 177 28.87 3.92 -2.10
C THR A 177 28.92 5.12 -1.16
N TYR A 178 28.20 5.07 -0.03
CA TYR A 178 28.27 6.13 0.99
C TYR A 178 29.69 6.29 1.54
N THR A 179 30.31 5.19 1.98
CA THR A 179 31.68 5.18 2.52
C THR A 179 32.69 5.70 1.49
N TYR A 180 32.54 5.30 0.23
CA TYR A 180 33.38 5.75 -0.87
C TYR A 180 33.36 7.27 -1.05
N ILE A 181 32.18 7.90 -0.98
CA ILE A 181 32.04 9.35 -1.12
C ILE A 181 32.62 10.08 0.11
N GLU A 182 32.43 9.53 1.32
CA GLU A 182 33.08 10.07 2.53
C GLU A 182 34.60 10.08 2.41
N GLU A 183 35.18 8.97 1.93
CA GLU A 183 36.62 8.87 1.73
C GLU A 183 37.14 9.90 0.71
N ILE A 184 36.40 10.12 -0.38
CA ILE A 184 36.76 11.15 -1.35
C ILE A 184 36.76 12.53 -0.70
N LEU A 185 35.69 12.90 0.01
CA LEU A 185 35.60 14.22 0.66
C LEU A 185 36.74 14.44 1.66
N LYS A 186 37.12 13.39 2.41
CA LYS A 186 38.28 13.42 3.30
C LYS A 186 39.60 13.64 2.54
N ARG A 187 39.75 13.04 1.36
CA ARG A 187 40.94 13.22 0.52
C ARG A 187 41.01 14.62 -0.10
N ILE A 188 39.87 15.18 -0.53
CA ILE A 188 39.79 16.54 -1.08
C ILE A 188 40.19 17.56 0.00
N SER A 189 39.61 17.46 1.19
CA SER A 189 39.92 18.36 2.32
C SER A 189 41.39 18.31 2.76
N THR A 190 42.06 17.16 2.57
CA THR A 190 43.48 16.99 2.89
C THR A 190 44.41 17.21 1.69
N LYS A 191 43.87 17.60 0.52
CA LYS A 191 44.58 17.68 -0.77
C LYS A 191 45.41 16.42 -1.10
N ASN A 192 44.97 15.25 -0.64
CA ASN A 192 45.72 14.02 -0.72
C ASN A 192 45.33 13.21 -1.98
N LEU A 193 46.21 13.22 -2.98
CA LEU A 193 46.06 12.49 -4.24
C LEU A 193 46.84 11.16 -4.26
N PRO A 194 46.43 10.18 -5.09
CA PRO A 194 45.28 10.20 -5.98
C PRO A 194 43.97 9.75 -5.31
N PHE A 195 42.83 10.10 -5.91
CA PHE A 195 41.54 9.48 -5.58
C PHE A 195 41.51 8.02 -6.07
N PRO A 196 40.56 7.20 -5.57
CA PRO A 196 40.40 5.82 -6.04
C PRO A 196 40.24 5.73 -7.56
N ARG A 197 40.66 4.61 -8.17
CA ARG A 197 40.76 4.48 -9.63
C ARG A 197 39.39 4.62 -10.31
N LYS A 198 39.38 5.17 -11.54
CA LYS A 198 38.19 5.39 -12.36
C LYS A 198 37.32 4.13 -12.52
N GLU A 199 37.97 2.97 -12.68
CA GLU A 199 37.32 1.65 -12.81
C GLU A 199 36.52 1.29 -11.56
N ASP A 200 37.03 1.60 -10.37
CA ASP A 200 36.32 1.37 -9.10
C ASP A 200 35.08 2.27 -9.01
N LYS A 201 35.17 3.52 -9.49
CA LYS A 201 34.05 4.49 -9.46
C LYS A 201 32.85 4.00 -10.28
N GLU A 202 33.08 3.62 -11.54
CA GLU A 202 32.00 3.17 -12.43
C GLU A 202 31.31 1.92 -11.93
N ILE A 203 32.06 1.00 -11.33
CA ILE A 203 31.54 -0.26 -10.82
C ILE A 203 30.59 -0.02 -9.63
N PHE A 204 30.95 0.84 -8.67
CA PHE A 204 30.12 1.04 -7.47
C PHE A 204 28.76 1.67 -7.79
N PHE A 205 28.74 2.78 -8.53
CA PHE A 205 27.48 3.47 -8.80
C PHE A 205 26.59 2.70 -9.78
N THR A 206 27.18 1.98 -10.75
CA THR A 206 26.41 1.15 -11.68
C THR A 206 25.80 -0.05 -10.97
N ARG A 207 26.54 -0.72 -10.09
CA ARG A 207 26.01 -1.83 -9.27
C ARG A 207 24.92 -1.37 -8.31
N LEU A 208 25.09 -0.21 -7.68
CA LEU A 208 24.06 0.39 -6.82
C LEU A 208 22.78 0.64 -7.63
N GLU A 209 22.89 1.29 -8.79
CA GLU A 209 21.75 1.59 -9.66
C GLU A 209 21.03 0.31 -10.13
N GLN A 210 21.78 -0.72 -10.53
CA GLN A 210 21.24 -2.02 -10.95
C GLN A 210 20.48 -2.69 -9.81
N ASN A 211 21.11 -2.85 -8.65
CA ASN A 211 20.47 -3.47 -7.48
C ASN A 211 19.22 -2.72 -7.05
N PHE A 212 19.27 -1.39 -7.08
CA PHE A 212 18.15 -0.53 -6.72
C PHE A 212 17.01 -0.65 -7.74
N THR A 213 17.32 -0.74 -9.03
CA THR A 213 16.34 -0.98 -10.10
C THR A 213 15.66 -2.33 -9.93
N THR A 214 16.43 -3.40 -9.75
CA THR A 214 15.90 -4.76 -9.54
C THR A 214 15.00 -4.82 -8.29
N PHE A 215 15.39 -4.15 -7.21
CA PHE A 215 14.57 -4.05 -6.01
C PHE A 215 13.24 -3.34 -6.30
N LEU A 216 13.28 -2.18 -6.97
CA LEU A 216 12.09 -1.41 -7.32
C LEU A 216 11.14 -2.20 -8.24
N GLU A 217 11.67 -2.93 -9.22
CA GLU A 217 10.88 -3.79 -10.11
C GLU A 217 10.13 -4.88 -9.34
N LYS A 218 10.78 -5.50 -8.34
CA LYS A 218 10.13 -6.51 -7.49
C LYS A 218 9.03 -5.91 -6.63
N LEU A 219 9.23 -4.70 -6.08
CA LEU A 219 8.16 -3.99 -5.38
C LEU A 219 7.00 -3.61 -6.32
N HIS A 220 7.31 -3.24 -7.57
CA HIS A 220 6.29 -2.88 -8.57
C HIS A 220 5.37 -4.07 -8.90
N LEU A 221 5.90 -5.29 -8.95
CA LEU A 221 5.09 -6.49 -9.18
C LEU A 221 4.02 -6.71 -8.10
N GLU A 222 4.24 -6.20 -6.88
CA GLU A 222 3.29 -6.30 -5.77
C GLU A 222 2.26 -5.15 -5.70
N LEU A 223 2.33 -4.21 -6.63
CA LEU A 223 1.34 -3.15 -6.82
C LEU A 223 0.29 -3.50 -7.87
N LYS A 224 0.52 -4.58 -8.66
CA LYS A 224 -0.41 -5.11 -9.66
C LYS A 224 -1.37 -6.13 -9.03
#